data_AF-A0A7X7DBG7-F1
#
_entry.id   AF-A0A7X7DBG7-F1
#
_cell.length_a   1.000
_cell.length_b   1.000
_cell.length_c   1.000
_cell.angle_alpha   90.00
_cell.angle_beta   90.00
_cell.angle_gamma   90.00
#
_symmetry.space_group_name_H-M   'P 1'
#
loop_
_entity.id
_entity.type
_entity.pdbx_description
1 polymer ?
#
loop_
_entity_poly.entity_id
_entity_poly.type
_entity_poly.pdbx_seq_one_letter_code
_entity_poly.pdbx_strand_id
1 'polypeptide(L)'
;YPYTDAYMFDDARQIREAIDLPMMLLGGIVDRPSMDKAMGAGFDFVAMGRGLLREPDLPLKLQEDERRRSLCVHCNRCMATIYSGSRCVLREYVPPIPARSSAS
;
A
#
# COMPACT_ATOMS: atom_id res chain seq x y z
N TYR A 1 -10.39 11.56 12.96
CA TYR A 1 -9.85 10.30 13.50
C TYR A 1 -8.34 10.32 13.31
N PRO A 2 -7.53 10.09 14.35
CA PRO A 2 -6.08 10.02 14.21
C PRO A 2 -5.69 8.84 13.33
N TYR A 3 -4.67 9.00 12.49
CA TYR A 3 -4.15 7.91 11.67
C TYR A 3 -3.42 6.88 12.54
N THR A 4 -3.64 5.60 12.27
CA THR A 4 -2.86 4.46 12.79
C THR A 4 -2.55 3.51 11.65
N ASP A 5 -1.46 2.76 11.75
CA ASP A 5 -1.14 1.72 10.77
C ASP A 5 -2.12 0.55 10.85
N ALA A 6 -2.26 -0.17 9.75
CA ALA A 6 -3.19 -1.30 9.63
C ALA A 6 -4.61 -0.94 10.14
N TYR A 7 -5.10 0.28 9.89
CA TYR A 7 -6.34 0.79 10.51
C TYR A 7 -7.62 0.04 10.10
N MET A 8 -7.56 -0.80 9.06
CA MET A 8 -8.64 -1.68 8.63
C MET A 8 -8.52 -3.10 9.21
N PHE A 9 -7.49 -3.37 10.03
CA PHE A 9 -7.17 -4.71 10.50
C PHE A 9 -8.30 -5.37 11.29
N ASP A 10 -8.88 -4.68 12.27
CA ASP A 10 -9.87 -5.29 13.18
C ASP A 10 -11.17 -5.65 12.44
N ASP A 11 -11.58 -4.85 11.46
CA ASP A 11 -12.73 -5.13 10.60
C ASP A 11 -12.40 -6.26 9.61
N ALA A 12 -11.23 -6.22 8.98
CA ALA A 12 -10.81 -7.22 8.01
C ALA A 12 -10.58 -8.60 8.65
N ARG A 13 -10.10 -8.66 9.90
CA ARG A 13 -9.89 -9.92 10.63
C ARG A 13 -11.20 -10.70 10.83
N GLN A 14 -12.30 -10.01 11.10
CA GLN A 14 -13.62 -10.65 11.25
C GLN A 14 -14.05 -11.35 9.96
N ILE A 15 -13.77 -10.73 8.80
CA ILE A 15 -14.03 -11.34 7.50
C ILE A 15 -13.08 -12.52 7.27
N ARG A 16 -11.79 -12.33 7.60
CA ARG A 16 -10.77 -13.37 7.45
C ARG A 16 -11.13 -14.64 8.20
N GLU A 17 -11.70 -14.53 9.39
CA GLU A 17 -12.17 -15.67 10.21
C GLU A 17 -13.41 -16.38 9.66
N ALA A 18 -14.16 -15.72 8.77
CA ALA A 18 -15.42 -16.23 8.24
C ALA A 18 -15.30 -16.88 6.86
N ILE A 19 -14.15 -16.78 6.18
CA ILE A 19 -13.96 -17.27 4.82
C ILE A 19 -12.61 -17.98 4.67
N ASP A 20 -12.51 -18.90 3.70
CA ASP A 20 -11.28 -19.63 3.37
C ASP A 20 -10.63 -19.20 2.04
N LEU A 21 -11.19 -18.18 1.37
CA LEU A 21 -10.64 -17.69 0.09
C LEU A 21 -9.36 -16.86 0.32
N PRO A 22 -8.43 -16.79 -0.64
CA PRO A 22 -7.27 -15.91 -0.53
C PRO A 22 -7.68 -14.45 -0.29
N MET A 23 -7.08 -13.79 0.70
CA MET A 23 -7.44 -12.43 1.11
C MET A 23 -6.20 -11.56 1.31
N MET A 24 -6.30 -10.31 0.89
CA MET A 24 -5.26 -9.29 1.10
C MET A 24 -5.73 -8.18 2.03
N LEU A 25 -4.87 -7.74 2.95
CA LEU A 25 -5.16 -6.59 3.80
C LEU A 25 -4.74 -5.28 3.11
N LEU A 26 -5.68 -4.37 2.90
CA LEU A 26 -5.43 -2.98 2.54
C LEU A 26 -5.72 -2.07 3.74
N GLY A 27 -4.94 -1.00 3.89
CA GLY A 27 -5.25 0.09 4.82
C GLY A 27 -4.11 0.36 5.79
N GLY A 28 -3.21 1.29 5.45
CA GLY A 28 -2.12 1.69 6.34
C GLY A 28 -0.98 0.67 6.46
N ILE A 29 -0.73 -0.12 5.41
CA ILE A 29 0.46 -0.97 5.29
C ILE A 29 1.61 -0.12 4.74
N VAL A 30 2.58 0.21 5.60
CA VAL A 30 3.66 1.17 5.30
C VAL A 30 5.04 0.78 5.83
N ASP A 31 5.13 -0.34 6.55
CA ASP A 31 6.36 -0.84 7.16
C ASP A 31 6.25 -2.34 7.44
N ARG A 32 7.36 -2.96 7.86
CA ARG A 32 7.39 -4.40 8.16
C ARG A 32 6.45 -4.80 9.31
N PRO A 33 6.34 -4.07 10.44
CA PRO A 33 5.39 -4.41 11.50
C PRO A 33 3.91 -4.48 11.04
N SER A 34 3.46 -3.56 10.19
CA SER A 34 2.10 -3.61 9.64
C SER A 34 1.89 -4.79 8.68
N MET A 35 2.94 -5.20 7.94
CA MET A 35 2.91 -6.39 7.10
C MET A 35 2.85 -7.67 7.95
N ASP A 36 3.75 -7.81 8.92
CA ASP A 36 3.83 -8.99 9.78
C ASP A 36 2.55 -9.18 10.60
N LYS A 37 1.93 -8.08 11.07
CA LYS A 37 0.63 -8.12 11.74
C LYS A 37 -0.46 -8.74 10.84
N ALA A 38 -0.49 -8.38 9.56
CA ALA A 38 -1.45 -8.93 8.61
C ALA A 38 -1.15 -10.41 8.32
N MET A 39 0.08 -10.73 7.95
CA MET A 39 0.47 -12.10 7.59
C MET A 39 0.28 -13.06 8.77
N GLY A 40 0.63 -12.63 9.99
CA GLY A 40 0.44 -13.40 11.22
C GLY A 40 -1.03 -13.63 11.59
N ALA A 41 -1.96 -12.86 11.03
CA ALA A 41 -3.40 -13.03 11.19
C ALA A 41 -4.05 -13.87 10.07
N GLY A 42 -3.25 -14.48 9.18
CA GLY A 42 -3.72 -15.38 8.13
C GLY A 42 -4.11 -14.69 6.81
N PHE A 43 -3.76 -13.42 6.62
CA PHE A 43 -3.87 -12.79 5.30
C PHE A 43 -2.76 -13.31 4.37
N ASP A 44 -3.10 -13.61 3.13
CA ASP A 44 -2.18 -14.17 2.14
C ASP A 44 -1.27 -13.09 1.52
N PHE A 45 -1.77 -11.85 1.49
CA PHE A 45 -1.07 -10.71 0.92
C PHE A 45 -1.37 -9.42 1.69
N VAL A 46 -0.57 -8.40 1.41
CA VAL A 46 -0.85 -7.02 1.80
C VAL A 46 -0.91 -6.12 0.58
N ALA A 47 -1.83 -5.17 0.61
CA ALA A 47 -2.00 -4.17 -0.42
C ALA A 47 -1.41 -2.83 0.05
N MET A 48 -0.47 -2.29 -0.72
CA MET A 48 0.12 -0.98 -0.44
C MET A 48 -0.36 0.04 -1.48
N GLY A 49 -1.02 1.10 -1.02
CA GLY A 49 -1.52 2.17 -1.90
C GLY A 49 -0.64 3.41 -1.87
N ARG A 50 -0.99 4.36 -0.99
CA ARG A 50 -0.33 5.68 -0.89
C ARG A 50 1.17 5.60 -0.56
N GLY A 51 1.61 4.52 0.10
CA GLY A 51 3.03 4.24 0.32
C GLY A 51 3.79 4.08 -0.99
N LEU A 52 3.26 3.30 -1.93
CA LEU A 52 3.87 3.08 -3.26
C LEU A 52 3.80 4.31 -4.16
N LEU A 53 2.76 5.15 -4.02
CA LEU A 53 2.73 6.43 -4.73
C LEU A 53 3.89 7.35 -4.31
N ARG A 54 4.29 7.28 -3.03
CA ARG A 54 5.40 8.05 -2.47
C ARG A 54 6.75 7.41 -2.76
N GLU A 55 6.84 6.08 -2.63
CA GLU A 55 8.05 5.27 -2.82
C GLU A 55 7.69 3.99 -3.60
N PRO A 56 7.77 3.99 -4.94
CA PRO A 56 7.42 2.81 -5.75
C PRO A 56 8.28 1.58 -5.47
N ASP A 57 9.50 1.80 -4.99
CA ASP A 57 10.51 0.81 -4.62
C ASP A 57 10.47 0.44 -3.13
N LEU A 58 9.44 0.88 -2.39
CA LEU A 58 9.31 0.61 -0.95
C LEU A 58 9.44 -0.88 -0.58
N PRO A 59 8.86 -1.85 -1.32
CA PRO A 59 9.04 -3.26 -1.00
C PRO A 59 10.51 -3.71 -1.06
N LEU A 60 11.29 -3.21 -2.03
CA LEU A 60 12.72 -3.52 -2.16
C LEU A 60 13.50 -2.91 -0.99
N LYS A 61 13.20 -1.65 -0.64
CA LYS A 61 13.81 -0.98 0.52
C LYS A 61 13.51 -1.67 1.85
N LEU A 62 12.31 -2.24 2.00
CA LEU A 62 11.92 -3.02 3.18
C LEU A 62 12.61 -4.38 3.24
N GLN A 63 12.99 -4.95 2.09
CA GLN A 63 13.85 -6.15 2.04
C GLN A 63 15.29 -5.83 2.46
N GLU A 64 15.79 -4.64 2.14
CA GLU A 64 17.14 -4.20 2.51
C GLU A 64 17.24 -3.75 3.98
N ASP A 65 16.23 -3.07 4.52
CA ASP A 65 16.15 -2.64 5.92
C ASP A 65 14.72 -2.81 6.47
N GLU A 66 14.52 -3.83 7.29
CA GLU A 66 13.21 -4.14 7.89
C GLU A 66 12.70 -3.03 8.83
N ARG A 67 13.57 -2.12 9.29
CA ARG A 67 13.20 -0.98 10.14
C ARG A 67 12.73 0.23 9.34
N ARG A 68 12.84 0.17 8.01
CA ARG A 68 12.38 1.23 7.10
C ARG A 68 10.87 1.40 7.25
N ARG A 69 10.44 2.65 7.10
CA ARG A 69 9.03 3.03 7.01
C ARG A 69 8.82 3.91 5.79
N SER A 70 7.63 3.82 5.18
CA SER A 70 7.24 4.70 4.09
C SER A 70 7.33 6.19 4.47
N LEU A 71 7.78 7.01 3.54
CA LEU A 71 7.75 8.48 3.61
C LEU A 71 6.35 9.07 3.39
N CYS A 72 5.31 8.25 3.24
CA CYS A 72 3.94 8.73 3.09
C CYS A 72 3.46 9.35 4.40
N VAL A 73 3.10 10.64 4.37
CA VAL A 73 2.61 11.38 5.55
C VAL A 73 1.08 11.35 5.68
N HIS A 74 0.41 10.45 4.96
CA HIS A 74 -1.05 10.27 4.98
C HIS A 74 -1.88 11.55 4.71
N CYS A 75 -1.31 12.58 4.07
CA CYS A 75 -1.95 13.87 3.80
C CYS A 75 -3.15 13.82 2.84
N ASN A 76 -3.39 12.67 2.19
CA ASN A 76 -4.49 12.41 1.26
C ASN A 76 -4.53 13.26 -0.01
N ARG A 77 -3.56 14.16 -0.24
CA ARG A 77 -3.52 15.04 -1.42
C ARG A 77 -3.39 14.29 -2.76
N CYS A 78 -2.90 13.05 -2.74
CA CYS A 78 -2.89 12.17 -3.90
C CYS A 78 -4.30 11.86 -4.43
N MET A 79 -5.34 11.86 -3.58
CA MET A 79 -6.72 11.60 -4.01
C MET A 79 -7.23 12.63 -5.01
N ALA A 80 -6.77 13.88 -4.94
CA ALA A 80 -7.13 14.90 -5.91
C ALA A 80 -6.57 14.64 -7.33
N THR A 81 -5.59 13.73 -7.45
CA THR A 81 -4.89 13.46 -8.72
C THR A 81 -5.50 12.32 -9.53
N ILE A 82 -6.42 11.54 -8.95
CA ILE A 82 -6.92 10.27 -9.52
C ILE A 82 -7.49 10.41 -10.94
N TYR A 83 -8.11 11.55 -11.26
CA TYR A 83 -8.70 11.82 -12.57
C TYR A 83 -7.67 12.11 -13.69
N SER A 84 -6.41 12.31 -13.32
CA SER A 84 -5.31 12.68 -14.23
C SER A 84 -4.13 11.69 -14.19
N GLY A 85 -4.30 10.58 -13.49
CA GLY A 85 -3.22 9.68 -13.09
C GLY A 85 -2.83 9.88 -11.63
N SER A 86 -3.11 8.86 -10.82
CA SER A 86 -2.82 8.82 -9.38
C SER A 86 -1.33 8.99 -9.11
N ARG A 87 -0.96 10.07 -8.40
CA ARG A 87 0.43 10.37 -8.03
C ARG A 87 0.54 10.95 -6.62
N CYS A 88 1.70 10.80 -6.00
CA CYS A 88 2.02 11.53 -4.78
C CYS A 88 2.46 12.96 -5.10
N VAL A 89 1.81 13.96 -4.53
CA VAL A 89 2.14 15.39 -4.76
C VAL A 89 3.46 15.83 -4.13
N LEU A 90 4.04 15.01 -3.25
CA LEU A 90 5.32 15.30 -2.59
C LEU A 90 6.52 14.72 -3.36
N ARG A 91 6.27 13.94 -4.42
CA ARG A 91 7.28 13.31 -5.27
C ARG A 91 7.21 13.98 -6.65
N GLU A 92 8.36 14.12 -7.31
CA GLU A 92 8.39 14.49 -8.71
C GLU A 92 7.54 13.53 -9.56
N TYR A 93 6.72 14.08 -10.43
CA TYR A 93 5.83 13.29 -11.27
C TYR A 93 6.64 12.65 -12.40
N VAL A 94 6.70 11.32 -12.38
CA VAL A 94 7.18 10.53 -13.51
C VAL A 94 5.96 10.03 -14.27
N PRO A 95 5.75 10.45 -15.54
CA PRO A 95 4.62 9.96 -16.32
C PRO A 95 4.69 8.44 -16.49
N PRO A 96 3.54 7.74 -16.52
CA PRO A 96 3.53 6.30 -16.70
C PRO A 96 4.16 5.92 -18.04
N ILE A 97 4.88 4.78 -18.06
CA ILE A 97 5.40 4.21 -19.30
C ILE A 97 4.19 3.88 -20.19
N PRO A 98 4.12 4.37 -21.43
CA PRO A 98 3.04 4.00 -22.35
C PRO A 98 2.94 2.48 -22.45
N ALA A 99 1.72 1.94 -22.41
CA ALA A 99 1.51 0.53 -22.69
C ALA A 99 2.16 0.21 -24.03
N ARG A 100 2.96 -0.87 -24.10
CA ARG A 100 3.56 -1.30 -25.37
C ARG A 100 2.42 -1.46 -26.36
N SER A 101 2.46 -0.75 -27.49
CA SER A 101 1.47 -1.01 -28.54
C SER A 101 1.66 -2.45 -28.97
N SER A 102 0.60 -3.25 -28.95
CA SER A 102 0.61 -4.54 -29.63
C SER A 102 0.92 -4.26 -31.09
N ALA A 103 2.14 -4.57 -31.53
CA ALA A 103 2.44 -4.64 -32.96
C ALA A 103 1.44 -5.64 -33.55
N SER A 104 0.65 -5.16 -34.52
CA SER A 104 -0.25 -5.99 -35.33
C SER A 104 0.56 -6.86 -36.28
#